data_AF-A0A4V3IDX8-F1
#
_entry.id   AF-A0A4V3IDX8-F1
#
_cell.length_a   1.000
_cell.length_b   1.000
_cell.length_c   1.000
_cell.angle_alpha   90.00
_cell.angle_beta   90.00
_cell.angle_gamma   90.00
#
_symmetry.space_group_name_H-M   'P 1'
#
loop_
_entity.id
_entity.type
_entity.pdbx_description
1 polymer ?
#
loop_
_entity_poly.entity_id
_entity_poly.type
_entity_poly.pdbx_seq_one_letter_code
_entity_poly.pdbx_strand_id
1 'polypeptide(L)'
;MAPVGWCTKEDTAVLLGDPDAATGHRTVSIQAMNFSDVPCTLNGYPDLAFADQAGSYLAVTLVHGGSFMTTDDGPHPIEVPAGGFAITRLGWDAMATADVPVTYTLYAALYPGLDRGSWPSTLDIVAGGEVSVTAWSLTGASD
;
A
#
# COMPACT_ATOMS: atom_id res chain seq x y z
N MET A 1 -4.49 6.98 -18.37
CA MET A 1 -3.69 6.08 -19.22
C MET A 1 -2.27 6.14 -18.70
N ALA A 2 -1.67 4.98 -18.39
CA ALA A 2 -0.31 4.90 -17.88
C ALA A 2 0.69 5.44 -18.94
N PRO A 3 1.80 6.08 -18.54
CA PRO A 3 2.90 6.35 -19.47
C PRO A 3 3.45 5.04 -20.06
N VAL A 4 4.01 5.10 -21.26
CA VAL A 4 4.62 3.93 -21.91
C VAL A 4 5.71 3.34 -21.02
N GLY A 5 5.70 2.02 -20.83
CA GLY A 5 6.67 1.29 -19.99
C GLY A 5 6.32 1.25 -18.49
N TRP A 6 5.26 1.92 -18.05
CA TRP A 6 4.80 1.83 -16.66
C TRP A 6 3.99 0.58 -16.42
N CYS A 7 4.05 0.06 -15.19
CA CYS A 7 3.17 -1.02 -14.78
C CYS A 7 1.70 -0.59 -14.87
N THR A 8 0.86 -1.49 -15.34
CA THR A 8 -0.57 -1.26 -15.57
C THR A 8 -1.39 -2.21 -14.69
N LYS A 9 -2.68 -1.93 -14.50
CA LYS A 9 -3.56 -2.85 -13.77
C LYS A 9 -3.87 -4.12 -14.58
N GLU A 10 -3.67 -4.07 -15.89
CA GLU A 10 -3.89 -5.17 -16.82
C GLU A 10 -2.77 -6.21 -16.77
N ASP A 11 -1.55 -5.80 -16.36
CA ASP A 11 -0.33 -6.62 -16.37
C ASP A 11 0.30 -6.78 -14.98
N THR A 12 -0.23 -6.09 -13.95
CA THR A 12 0.29 -6.14 -12.59
C THR A 12 -0.85 -6.32 -11.58
N ALA A 13 -0.73 -7.39 -10.78
CA ALA A 13 -1.67 -7.68 -9.70
C ALA A 13 -1.18 -7.01 -8.42
N VAL A 14 -2.10 -6.37 -7.71
CA VAL A 14 -1.84 -5.87 -6.35
C VAL A 14 -2.28 -6.95 -5.35
N LEU A 15 -1.43 -7.26 -4.38
CA LEU A 15 -1.63 -8.31 -3.39
C LEU A 15 -1.44 -7.74 -1.98
N LEU A 16 -2.33 -8.07 -1.05
CA LEU A 16 -2.21 -7.67 0.35
C LEU A 16 -1.52 -8.78 1.14
N GLY A 17 -0.48 -8.41 1.89
CA GLY A 17 0.19 -9.30 2.84
C GLY A 17 -0.53 -9.37 4.19
N ASP A 18 -0.05 -10.24 5.06
CA ASP A 18 -0.59 -10.34 6.42
C ASP A 18 -0.18 -9.12 7.27
N PRO A 19 -1.08 -8.59 8.11
CA PRO A 19 -0.72 -7.58 9.09
C PRO A 19 0.23 -8.13 10.15
N ASP A 20 1.16 -7.28 10.61
CA ASP A 20 2.07 -7.54 11.73
C ASP A 20 1.98 -6.40 12.75
N ALA A 21 2.36 -6.67 14.00
CA ALA A 21 2.22 -5.74 15.11
C ALA A 21 3.32 -5.92 16.16
N ALA A 22 3.93 -4.82 16.56
CA ALA A 22 4.94 -4.79 17.63
C ALA A 22 4.85 -3.50 18.44
N THR A 23 4.94 -3.62 19.77
CA THR A 23 5.09 -2.50 20.72
C THR A 23 4.12 -1.32 20.52
N GLY A 24 2.87 -1.59 20.12
CA GLY A 24 1.86 -0.56 19.88
C GLY A 24 1.79 -0.04 18.44
N HIS A 25 2.69 -0.50 17.58
CA HIS A 25 2.71 -0.21 16.15
C HIS A 25 2.11 -1.38 15.36
N ARG A 26 1.75 -1.07 14.13
CA ARG A 26 1.17 -1.99 13.15
C ARG A 26 1.84 -1.79 11.81
N THR A 27 1.89 -2.85 11.02
CA THR A 27 2.27 -2.77 9.61
C THR A 27 1.45 -3.74 8.78
N VAL A 28 1.25 -3.40 7.51
CA VAL A 28 0.81 -4.35 6.50
C VAL A 28 1.58 -4.06 5.22
N SER A 29 1.93 -5.11 4.47
CA SER A 29 2.61 -4.95 3.18
C SER A 29 1.62 -5.07 2.02
N ILE A 30 1.90 -4.34 0.96
CA ILE A 30 1.23 -4.47 -0.32
C ILE A 30 2.30 -4.81 -1.36
N GLN A 31 2.06 -5.85 -2.15
CA GLN A 31 2.94 -6.27 -3.22
C GLN A 31 2.29 -5.96 -4.58
N ALA A 32 3.13 -5.59 -5.54
CA ALA A 32 2.77 -5.47 -6.95
C ALA A 32 3.51 -6.56 -7.73
N MET A 33 2.78 -7.54 -8.25
CA MET A 33 3.31 -8.65 -9.04
C MET A 33 3.12 -8.36 -10.53
N ASN A 34 4.22 -8.13 -11.26
CA ASN A 34 4.18 -8.04 -12.71
C ASN A 34 4.03 -9.45 -13.29
N PHE A 35 2.86 -9.79 -13.82
CA PHE A 35 2.58 -11.10 -14.40
C PHE A 35 2.71 -11.13 -15.93
N SER A 36 3.18 -10.04 -16.55
CA SER A 36 3.53 -10.01 -17.97
C SER A 36 4.91 -10.62 -18.25
N ASP A 37 5.25 -10.71 -19.54
CA ASP A 37 6.54 -11.19 -20.05
C ASP A 37 7.55 -10.05 -20.32
N VAL A 38 7.21 -8.81 -19.98
CA VAL A 38 8.07 -7.63 -20.14
C VAL A 38 8.25 -6.89 -18.81
N PRO A 39 9.42 -6.26 -18.56
CA PRO A 39 9.59 -5.41 -17.39
C PRO A 39 8.72 -4.15 -17.47
N CYS A 40 8.38 -3.59 -16.32
CA CYS A 40 7.61 -2.35 -16.22
C CYS A 40 8.10 -1.47 -15.07
N THR A 41 7.82 -0.16 -15.14
CA THR A 41 8.26 0.81 -14.13
C THR A 41 7.17 1.11 -13.10
N LEU A 42 7.56 1.16 -11.82
CA LEU A 42 6.84 1.86 -10.76
C LEU A 42 7.70 3.01 -10.25
N ASN A 43 7.05 4.10 -9.82
CA ASN A 43 7.75 5.23 -9.21
C ASN A 43 6.84 5.89 -8.17
N GLY A 44 7.39 6.13 -6.98
CA GLY A 44 6.68 6.78 -5.89
C GLY A 44 5.89 5.81 -5.02
N TYR A 45 4.72 6.27 -4.58
CA TYR A 45 3.89 5.62 -3.57
C TYR A 45 2.61 5.04 -4.21
N PRO A 46 2.03 3.97 -3.64
CA PRO A 46 0.71 3.52 -4.04
C PRO A 46 -0.35 4.60 -3.77
N ASP A 47 -1.46 4.52 -4.49
CA ASP A 47 -2.65 5.30 -4.16
C ASP A 47 -3.56 4.49 -3.25
N LEU A 48 -3.89 5.00 -2.06
CA LEU A 48 -4.56 4.27 -1.00
C LEU A 48 -5.87 4.96 -0.58
N ALA A 49 -6.83 4.16 -0.13
CA ALA A 49 -7.98 4.63 0.62
C ALA A 49 -8.49 3.55 1.56
N PHE A 50 -9.28 3.97 2.55
CA PHE A 50 -9.82 3.11 3.58
C PHE A 50 -11.33 3.37 3.67
N ALA A 51 -12.13 2.32 3.86
CA ALA A 51 -13.55 2.47 4.12
C ALA A 51 -14.00 1.62 5.29
N ASP A 52 -15.06 2.06 5.95
CA ASP A 52 -15.70 1.33 7.03
C ASP A 52 -16.55 0.16 6.54
N GLN A 53 -17.21 -0.53 7.48
CA GLN A 53 -18.07 -1.67 7.19
C GLN A 53 -19.28 -1.30 6.31
N ALA A 54 -19.72 -0.04 6.32
CA ALA A 54 -20.80 0.44 5.46
C ALA A 54 -20.30 0.85 4.06
N GLY A 55 -18.98 0.76 3.80
CA GLY A 55 -18.35 1.21 2.56
C GLY A 55 -18.14 2.72 2.49
N SER A 56 -18.27 3.44 3.61
CA SER A 56 -18.00 4.88 3.67
C SER A 56 -16.50 5.13 3.79
N TYR A 57 -15.95 5.98 2.94
CA TYR A 57 -14.53 6.34 3.01
C TYR A 57 -14.19 7.04 4.33
N LEU A 58 -13.11 6.60 4.95
CA LEU A 58 -12.54 7.21 6.14
C LEU A 58 -11.55 8.31 5.73
N ALA A 59 -11.65 9.46 6.37
CA ALA A 59 -10.69 10.54 6.22
C ALA A 59 -9.39 10.17 6.94
N VAL A 60 -8.46 9.51 6.25
CA VAL A 60 -7.15 9.11 6.78
C VAL A 60 -6.07 9.96 6.15
N THR A 61 -5.13 10.45 6.95
CA THR A 61 -3.94 11.17 6.48
C THR A 61 -2.88 10.15 6.08
N LEU A 62 -2.51 10.13 4.80
CA LEU A 62 -1.37 9.35 4.33
C LEU A 62 -0.08 10.18 4.48
N VAL A 63 0.90 9.61 5.17
CA VAL A 63 2.23 10.20 5.34
C VAL A 63 3.21 9.41 4.50
N HIS A 64 3.81 10.05 3.49
CA HIS A 64 4.87 9.43 2.71
C HIS A 64 6.13 9.29 3.56
N GLY A 65 6.64 8.07 3.70
CA GLY A 65 7.81 7.77 4.52
C GLY A 65 7.72 6.45 5.28
N GLY A 66 8.76 6.21 6.09
CA GLY A 66 8.81 5.10 7.03
C GLY A 66 7.92 5.30 8.26
N SER A 67 7.92 4.30 9.12
CA SER A 67 7.26 4.26 10.43
C SER A 67 8.19 3.60 11.44
N PHE A 68 7.69 3.33 12.66
CA PHE A 68 8.44 2.51 13.61
C PHE A 68 8.78 1.11 13.06
N MET A 69 7.89 0.52 12.25
CA MET A 69 8.05 -0.85 11.74
C MET A 69 8.54 -0.90 10.29
N THR A 70 8.75 0.24 9.63
CA THR A 70 9.05 0.30 8.20
C THR A 70 10.11 1.35 7.89
N THR A 71 11.04 1.01 7.00
CA THR A 71 12.03 1.95 6.45
C THR A 71 11.60 2.33 5.04
N ASP A 72 11.75 3.61 4.68
CA ASP A 72 11.50 4.11 3.33
C ASP A 72 12.76 4.76 2.77
N ASP A 73 13.24 4.23 1.65
CA ASP A 73 14.37 4.80 0.89
C ASP A 73 13.93 6.02 0.06
N GLY A 74 12.62 6.29 0.03
CA GLY A 74 12.02 7.40 -0.69
C GLY A 74 11.72 7.07 -2.16
N PRO A 75 10.98 7.98 -2.83
CA PRO A 75 10.44 7.72 -4.15
C PRO A 75 11.54 7.79 -5.20
N HIS A 76 11.74 6.68 -5.90
CA HIS A 76 12.57 6.62 -7.10
C HIS A 76 11.98 5.62 -8.09
N PRO A 77 12.28 5.75 -9.39
CA PRO A 77 11.86 4.77 -10.37
C PRO A 77 12.51 3.41 -10.10
N ILE A 78 11.70 2.36 -10.05
CA ILE A 78 12.14 0.97 -10.01
C ILE A 78 11.62 0.24 -11.25
N GLU A 79 12.43 -0.67 -11.78
CA GLU A 79 12.03 -1.59 -12.84
C GLU A 79 11.61 -2.91 -12.22
N VAL A 80 10.31 -3.23 -12.28
CA VAL A 80 9.77 -4.52 -11.84
C VAL A 80 9.96 -5.53 -12.97
N PRO A 81 10.79 -6.58 -12.77
CA PRO A 81 11.04 -7.58 -13.82
C PRO A 81 9.76 -8.29 -14.27
N ALA A 82 9.80 -8.90 -15.45
CA ALA A 82 8.78 -9.85 -15.87
C ALA A 82 8.68 -10.99 -14.84
N GLY A 83 7.46 -11.29 -14.35
CA GLY A 83 7.25 -12.24 -13.24
C GLY A 83 7.74 -11.75 -11.87
N GLY A 84 8.25 -10.52 -11.78
CA GLY A 84 8.85 -9.94 -10.59
C GLY A 84 7.86 -9.25 -9.65
N PHE A 85 8.36 -8.85 -8.49
CA PHE A 85 7.57 -8.20 -7.44
C PHE A 85 8.21 -6.89 -6.99
N ALA A 86 7.35 -5.92 -6.71
CA ALA A 86 7.67 -4.76 -5.88
C ALA A 86 6.83 -4.78 -4.60
N ILE A 87 7.31 -4.09 -3.56
CA ILE A 87 6.66 -4.01 -2.26
C ILE A 87 6.60 -2.56 -1.79
N THR A 88 5.49 -2.22 -1.13
CA THR A 88 5.32 -1.03 -0.31
C THR A 88 4.74 -1.48 1.04
N ARG A 89 5.02 -0.72 2.09
CA ARG A 89 4.58 -1.06 3.45
C ARG A 89 3.82 0.11 4.04
N LEU A 90 2.68 -0.21 4.63
CA LEU A 90 1.92 0.72 5.47
C LEU A 90 2.36 0.52 6.92
N GLY A 91 2.43 1.59 7.68
CA GLY A 91 2.72 1.56 9.11
C GLY A 91 1.89 2.59 9.87
N TRP A 92 1.37 2.22 11.03
CA TRP A 92 0.57 3.12 11.87
C TRP A 92 0.66 2.72 13.35
N ASP A 93 0.30 3.65 14.23
CA ASP A 93 0.14 3.39 15.66
C ASP A 93 -1.26 2.85 15.93
N ALA A 94 -1.39 1.89 16.84
CA ALA A 94 -2.67 1.32 17.23
C ALA A 94 -3.64 2.42 17.70
N MET A 95 -4.79 2.53 17.04
CA MET A 95 -5.79 3.55 17.36
C MET A 95 -6.90 2.97 18.24
N ALA A 96 -7.52 3.82 19.06
CA ALA A 96 -8.70 3.42 19.82
C ALA A 96 -9.90 3.26 18.88
N THR A 97 -10.54 2.09 18.92
CA THR A 97 -11.62 1.71 17.99
C THR A 97 -13.01 1.67 18.60
N ALA A 98 -13.12 1.95 19.90
CA ALA A 98 -14.40 1.92 20.60
C ALA A 98 -15.34 3.02 20.07
N ASP A 99 -16.55 2.61 19.70
CA ASP A 99 -17.66 3.48 19.30
C ASP A 99 -17.37 4.43 18.12
N VAL A 100 -16.39 4.08 17.28
CA VAL A 100 -16.02 4.83 16.07
C VAL A 100 -15.95 3.91 14.85
N PRO A 101 -16.21 4.42 13.62
CA PRO A 101 -15.99 3.65 12.40
C PRO A 101 -14.51 3.26 12.25
N VAL A 102 -14.28 1.97 11.99
CA VAL A 102 -12.95 1.39 11.75
C VAL A 102 -12.84 0.93 10.31
N THR A 103 -11.60 0.87 9.81
CA THR A 103 -11.32 0.32 8.49
C THR A 103 -11.78 -1.13 8.40
N TYR A 104 -12.62 -1.40 7.41
CA TYR A 104 -13.10 -2.73 7.03
C TYR A 104 -12.72 -3.10 5.59
N THR A 105 -12.40 -2.10 4.77
CA THR A 105 -11.91 -2.28 3.40
C THR A 105 -10.68 -1.41 3.19
N LEU A 106 -9.61 -2.02 2.68
CA LEU A 106 -8.42 -1.33 2.19
C LEU A 106 -8.48 -1.30 0.66
N TYR A 107 -8.29 -0.11 0.09
CA TYR A 107 -8.19 0.11 -1.35
C TYR A 107 -6.76 0.47 -1.69
N ALA A 108 -6.26 -0.07 -2.80
CA ALA A 108 -4.97 0.32 -3.34
C ALA A 108 -4.92 0.29 -4.87
N ALA A 109 -4.13 1.19 -5.43
CA ALA A 109 -3.67 1.18 -6.81
C ALA A 109 -2.15 1.36 -6.85
N LEU A 110 -1.53 0.98 -7.97
CA LEU A 110 -0.08 1.06 -8.16
C LEU A 110 0.45 2.50 -7.99
N TYR A 111 -0.32 3.51 -8.39
CA TYR A 111 0.00 4.93 -8.28
C TYR A 111 -1.26 5.79 -8.49
N PRO A 112 -1.22 7.09 -8.12
CA PRO A 112 -2.36 8.00 -8.27
C PRO A 112 -2.89 8.07 -9.71
N GLY A 113 -4.22 8.03 -9.84
CA GLY A 113 -4.92 8.13 -11.12
C GLY A 113 -5.23 6.80 -11.79
N LEU A 114 -4.84 5.66 -11.20
CA LEU A 114 -5.38 4.35 -11.55
C LEU A 114 -6.58 3.98 -10.68
N ASP A 115 -7.43 3.11 -11.20
CA ASP A 115 -8.53 2.53 -10.42
C ASP A 115 -7.96 1.66 -9.30
N ARG A 116 -8.45 1.86 -8.08
CA ARG A 116 -8.06 1.04 -6.93
C ARG A 116 -8.78 -0.31 -6.96
N GLY A 117 -8.01 -1.37 -6.74
CA GLY A 117 -8.56 -2.63 -6.23
C GLY A 117 -8.89 -2.52 -4.75
N SER A 118 -9.42 -3.58 -4.15
CA SER A 118 -9.70 -3.61 -2.72
C SER A 118 -9.64 -5.01 -2.10
N TRP A 119 -9.45 -5.02 -0.78
CA TRP A 119 -9.56 -6.22 0.05
C TRP A 119 -10.43 -5.92 1.27
N PRO A 120 -11.27 -6.88 1.71
CA PRO A 120 -11.79 -6.85 3.07
C PRO A 120 -10.60 -6.96 4.02
N SER A 121 -10.43 -5.96 4.87
CA SER A 121 -9.33 -5.90 5.84
C SER A 121 -9.78 -5.10 7.04
N THR A 122 -9.89 -5.76 8.19
CA THR A 122 -10.21 -5.11 9.46
C THR A 122 -8.93 -4.59 10.08
N LEU A 123 -8.73 -3.28 10.03
CA LEU A 123 -7.55 -2.59 10.58
C LEU A 123 -8.01 -1.60 11.66
N ASP A 124 -7.22 -1.45 12.72
CA ASP A 124 -7.42 -0.44 13.77
C ASP A 124 -7.00 0.96 13.31
N ILE A 125 -7.41 1.32 12.08
CA ILE A 125 -7.28 2.63 11.44
C ILE A 125 -8.66 3.26 11.40
N VAL A 126 -8.80 4.45 11.97
CA VAL A 126 -10.07 5.19 12.09
C VAL A 126 -10.00 6.53 11.35
N ALA A 127 -11.14 7.19 11.18
CA ALA A 127 -11.17 8.55 10.63
C ALA A 127 -10.35 9.52 11.49
N GLY A 128 -9.58 10.40 10.86
CA GLY A 128 -8.63 11.32 11.49
C GLY A 128 -7.27 10.68 11.81
N GLY A 129 -7.10 9.37 11.58
CA GLY A 129 -5.85 8.66 11.79
C GLY A 129 -4.77 9.00 10.76
N GLU A 130 -3.53 8.73 11.12
CA GLU A 130 -2.37 8.84 10.23
C GLU A 130 -1.82 7.45 9.90
N VAL A 131 -1.46 7.25 8.63
CA VAL A 131 -0.84 6.01 8.14
C VAL A 131 0.37 6.39 7.30
N SER A 132 1.55 5.95 7.74
CA SER A 132 2.76 6.03 6.93
C SER A 132 2.71 5.02 5.79
N VAL A 133 3.26 5.39 4.64
CA VAL A 133 3.41 4.50 3.48
C VAL A 133 4.78 4.69 2.85
N THR A 134 5.51 3.60 2.64
CA THR A 134 6.81 3.63 1.96
C THR A 134 6.66 3.77 0.45
N ALA A 135 7.67 4.27 -0.25
CA ALA A 135 7.73 4.14 -1.69
C ALA A 135 7.80 2.66 -2.10
N TRP A 136 7.53 2.40 -3.38
CA TRP A 136 7.77 1.07 -3.96
C TRP A 136 9.26 0.75 -3.97
N SER A 137 9.60 -0.48 -3.56
CA SER A 137 10.94 -1.06 -3.68
C SER A 137 10.87 -2.47 -4.25
N LEU A 138 11.96 -2.99 -4.81
CA LEU A 138 12.03 -4.39 -5.24
C LEU A 138 12.14 -5.30 -4.02
N THR A 139 11.49 -6.48 -4.05
CA THR A 139 11.52 -7.48 -2.96
C THR A 139 12.87 -8.18 -2.77
N GLY A 140 13.99 -7.49 -3.00
CA GLY A 140 15.35 -8.04 -2.99
C GLY A 140 16.43 -7.11 -2.47
N ALA A 141 16.10 -6.10 -1.65
CA ALA A 141 17.08 -5.32 -0.90
C ALA A 141 17.01 -5.65 0.60
N SER A 142 17.25 -6.91 0.93
CA SER A 142 17.75 -7.31 2.24
C SER A 142 19.11 -7.95 1.99
N ASP A 143 20.17 -7.17 2.18
CA ASP A 143 21.49 -7.71 2.50
C ASP A 143 21.47 -8.30 3.92
#